data_AF-A0A967XPT6-F1
#
_entry.id   AF-A0A967XPT6-F1
#
_cell.length_a   1.000
_cell.length_b   1.000
_cell.length_c   1.000
_cell.angle_alpha   90.00
_cell.angle_beta   90.00
_cell.angle_gamma   90.00
#
_symmetry.space_group_name_H-M   'P 1'
#
loop_
_entity.id
_entity.type
_entity.pdbx_description
1 polymer ?
#
loop_
_entity_poly.entity_id
_entity_poly.type
_entity_poly.pdbx_seq_one_letter_code
_entity_poly.pdbx_strand_id
1 'polypeptide(L)' 'AVLEAARWTGSSKNVQGWEFIVVVGDRLEVLASAGKFTDPVRNSTATIALVSTPEGNEFDIGRVAQNIMLAAAA' A
#
# COMPACT_ATOMS: atom_id res chain seq x y z
N ALA A 1 4.21 12.98 -2.66
CA ALA A 1 5.18 12.65 -1.58
C ALA A 1 5.05 11.20 -1.13
N VAL A 2 3.92 10.75 -0.57
CA VAL A 2 3.74 9.38 -0.04
C VAL A 2 4.10 8.27 -1.04
N LEU A 3 3.55 8.30 -2.26
CA LEU A 3 3.87 7.28 -3.27
C LEU A 3 5.32 7.33 -3.75
N GLU A 4 5.96 8.49 -3.74
CA GLU A 4 7.38 8.59 -4.09
C GLU A 4 8.26 7.93 -3.02
N ALA A 5 7.93 8.13 -1.73
CA ALA A 5 8.61 7.43 -0.64
C ALA A 5 8.45 5.90 -0.73
N ALA A 6 7.31 5.42 -1.23
CA ALA A 6 7.08 4.00 -1.53
C ALA A 6 7.98 3.50 -2.67
N ARG A 7 8.12 4.28 -3.75
CA ARG A 7 8.97 3.95 -4.90
C ARG A 7 10.46 3.94 -4.54
N TRP A 8 10.87 4.72 -3.54
CA TRP A 8 12.25 4.78 -3.06
C TRP A 8 12.59 3.69 -2.03
N THR A 9 11.66 2.80 -1.70
CA THR A 9 11.97 1.68 -0.81
C THR A 9 13.04 0.78 -1.43
N GLY A 10 14.08 0.47 -0.66
CA GLY A 10 15.13 -0.44 -1.13
C GLY A 10 14.55 -1.82 -1.45
N SER A 11 14.97 -2.41 -2.57
CA SER A 11 14.47 -3.69 -3.05
C SER A 11 15.56 -4.77 -3.06
N SER A 12 15.22 -5.96 -2.59
CA SER A 12 16.08 -7.14 -2.71
C SER A 12 16.39 -7.42 -4.17
N LYS A 13 17.68 -7.42 -4.52
CA LYS A 13 18.19 -7.59 -5.89
C LYS A 13 17.60 -6.59 -6.90
N ASN A 14 17.06 -5.47 -6.42
CA ASN A 14 16.38 -4.47 -7.24
C ASN A 14 15.20 -4.98 -8.10
N VAL A 15 14.58 -6.10 -7.69
CA VAL A 15 13.47 -6.72 -8.40
C VAL A 15 12.21 -5.83 -8.41
N GLN A 16 12.00 -5.06 -7.34
CA GLN A 16 10.85 -4.17 -7.17
C GLN A 16 9.52 -4.90 -7.37
N GLY A 17 9.40 -6.09 -6.75
CA GLY A 17 8.29 -7.01 -6.96
C GLY A 17 6.97 -6.60 -6.29
N TRP A 18 6.61 -5.32 -6.34
CA TRP A 18 5.40 -4.76 -5.76
C TRP A 18 4.65 -3.88 -6.76
N GLU A 19 3.32 -3.86 -6.64
CA GLU A 19 2.44 -2.92 -7.31
C GLU A 19 1.57 -2.17 -6.30
N PHE A 20 1.14 -0.96 -6.69
CA PHE A 20 0.33 -0.08 -5.86
C PHE A 20 -1.01 0.17 -6.52
N ILE A 21 -2.09 -0.20 -5.83
CA ILE A 21 -3.45 0.17 -6.21
C ILE A 21 -3.92 1.25 -5.25
N VAL A 22 -4.08 2.47 -5.78
CA VAL A 22 -4.61 3.60 -5.03
C VAL A 22 -6.14 3.62 -5.16
N VAL A 23 -6.82 3.44 -4.02
CA VAL A 23 -8.28 3.42 -3.94
C VAL A 23 -8.75 4.70 -3.26
N VAL A 24 -9.68 5.41 -3.90
CA VAL A 24 -10.21 6.70 -3.47
C VAL A 24 -11.71 6.80 -3.79
N GLY A 25 -12.39 7.75 -3.14
CA GLY A 25 -13.81 8.02 -3.36
C GLY A 25 -14.70 6.80 -3.09
N ASP A 26 -15.75 6.64 -3.89
CA ASP A 26 -16.76 5.58 -3.70
C ASP A 26 -16.20 4.15 -3.77
N ARG A 27 -15.00 3.96 -4.32
CA ARG A 27 -14.34 2.64 -4.37
C ARG A 27 -13.87 2.17 -3.00
N LEU A 28 -13.69 3.08 -2.03
CA LEU A 28 -13.34 2.73 -0.65
C LEU A 28 -14.46 1.95 0.04
N GLU A 29 -15.71 2.30 -0.23
CA GLU A 29 -16.89 1.59 0.27
C GLU A 29 -16.92 0.15 -0.25
N VAL A 30 -16.70 -0.01 -1.57
CA VAL A 30 -16.62 -1.32 -2.21
C VAL A 30 -15.50 -2.15 -1.60
N LEU A 31 -14.30 -1.56 -1.43
CA LEU A 31 -13.17 -2.26 -0.82
C LEU A 31 -13.44 -2.65 0.64
N ALA A 32 -14.01 -1.75 1.44
CA ALA A 32 -14.33 -2.00 2.83
C ALA A 32 -15.38 -3.11 2.98
N SER A 33 -16.31 -3.25 2.04
CA SER A 33 -17.34 -4.30 2.06
C SER A 33 -16.78 -5.72 1.86
N ALA A 34 -15.55 -5.86 1.32
CA ALA A 34 -14.92 -7.16 1.06
C ALA A 34 -14.31 -7.83 2.31
N GLY A 35 -14.33 -7.17 3.47
CA GLY A 35 -13.71 -7.66 4.70
C GLY A 35 -14.54 -7.37 5.95
N LYS A 36 -13.97 -7.71 7.11
CA LYS A 36 -14.52 -7.38 8.44
C LYS A 36 -13.62 -6.37 9.12
N PHE A 37 -14.19 -5.55 10.01
CA PHE A 37 -13.45 -4.52 10.77
C PHE A 37 -12.71 -3.51 9.87
N THR A 38 -13.29 -3.18 8.72
CA THR A 38 -12.71 -2.36 7.67
C THR A 38 -13.06 -0.88 7.79
N ASP A 39 -13.58 -0.43 8.94
CA ASP A 39 -13.91 0.98 9.17
C ASP A 39 -12.73 1.94 8.91
N PRO A 40 -11.46 1.60 9.23
CA PRO A 40 -10.33 2.45 8.85
C PRO A 40 -10.18 2.62 7.33
N VAL A 41 -10.46 1.59 6.54
CA VAL A 41 -10.42 1.65 5.07
C VAL A 41 -11.55 2.53 4.57
N ARG A 42 -12.77 2.30 5.07
CA ARG A 42 -13.99 3.06 4.71
C ARG A 42 -13.82 4.56 4.97
N ASN A 43 -13.21 4.90 6.10
CA ASN A 43 -13.07 6.28 6.56
C ASN A 43 -11.78 6.96 6.10
N SER A 44 -10.92 6.27 5.34
CA SER A 44 -9.67 6.84 4.83
C SER A 44 -9.92 7.86 3.71
N THR A 45 -9.05 8.86 3.56
CA THR A 45 -9.04 9.73 2.37
C THR A 45 -8.60 8.95 1.12
N ALA A 46 -7.68 8.01 1.31
CA ALA A 46 -7.21 7.07 0.31
C ALA A 46 -6.70 5.81 1.01
N THR A 47 -6.84 4.67 0.35
CA THR A 47 -6.21 3.40 0.75
C THR A 47 -5.26 2.94 -0.35
N ILE A 48 -4.04 2.57 0.02
CA ILE A 48 -3.07 1.99 -0.91
C ILE A 48 -3.02 0.48 -0.65
N ALA A 49 -3.56 -0.31 -1.57
CA ALA A 49 -3.40 -1.75 -1.53
C ALA A 49 -2.05 -2.14 -2.15
N LEU A 50 -1.25 -2.87 -1.37
CA LEU A 50 0.03 -3.43 -1.82
C LEU A 50 -0.20 -4.80 -2.42
N VAL A 51 0.24 -4.99 -3.65
CA VAL A 51 0.17 -6.26 -4.35
C VAL A 51 1.59 -6.79 -4.52
N SER A 52 1.86 -7.99 -4.01
CA SER A 52 3.11 -8.69 -4.31
C SER A 52 3.00 -9.30 -5.71
N THR A 53 3.96 -8.99 -6.56
CA THR A 53 4.17 -9.75 -7.81
C THR A 53 4.75 -11.14 -7.48
N PRO A 54 4.79 -12.08 -8.43
CA PRO A 54 5.39 -13.40 -8.22
C PRO A 54 6.86 -13.38 -7.79
N GLU A 55 7.58 -12.31 -8.13
CA GLU A 55 9.00 -12.13 -7.82
C GLU A 55 9.21 -11.33 -6.51
N GLY A 56 8.11 -10.84 -5.94
CA GLY A 56 8.07 -10.12 -4.67
C GLY A 56 8.32 -11.02 -3.47
N ASN A 57 8.66 -10.40 -2.34
CA ASN A 57 8.84 -11.08 -1.07
C ASN A 57 8.20 -10.24 0.04
N GLU A 58 7.71 -10.91 1.08
CA GLU A 58 6.98 -10.26 2.17
C GLU A 58 7.83 -9.23 2.93
N PHE A 59 9.14 -9.45 3.03
CA PHE A 59 10.04 -8.54 3.72
C PHE A 59 10.10 -7.17 3.02
N ASP A 60 10.29 -7.16 1.71
CA ASP A 60 10.27 -5.93 0.92
C ASP A 60 8.88 -5.28 0.93
N ILE A 61 7.79 -6.05 0.83
CA ILE A 61 6.42 -5.52 0.92
C ILE A 61 6.19 -4.81 2.26
N GLY A 62 6.64 -5.40 3.38
CA GLY A 62 6.56 -4.79 4.70
C GLY A 62 7.36 -3.49 4.80
N ARG A 63 8.56 -3.43 4.19
CA ARG A 63 9.36 -2.20 4.12
C ARG A 63 8.67 -1.11 3.31
N VAL A 64 8.02 -1.46 2.20
CA VAL A 64 7.27 -0.51 1.39
C VAL A 64 6.07 0.03 2.18
N ALA A 65 5.34 -0.84 2.87
CA ALA A 65 4.24 -0.44 3.75
C ALA A 65 4.70 0.54 4.84
N GLN A 66 5.81 0.24 5.51
CA GLN A 66 6.36 1.11 6.57
C GLN A 66 6.77 2.48 6.02
N ASN A 67 7.44 2.52 4.86
CA ASN A 67 7.81 3.79 4.22
C ASN A 67 6.60 4.65 3.87
N ILE A 68 5.52 4.03 3.35
CA ILE A 68 4.26 4.72 3.07
C ILE A 68 3.68 5.32 4.36
N MET A 69 3.60 4.54 5.44
CA MET A 69 3.04 5.01 6.71
C MET A 69 3.86 6.17 7.29
N LEU A 70 5.19 6.08 7.28
CA LEU A 70 6.06 7.15 7.76
C LEU A 70 5.92 8.42 6.92
N ALA A 71 5.84 8.29 5.59
CA ALA A 71 5.67 9.42 4.69
C ALA A 71 4.27 10.04 4.78
N ALA A 72 3.25 9.26 5.16
CA ALA A 72 1.89 9.76 5.38
C ALA A 72 1.74 10.47 6.74
N ALA A 73 2.57 10.11 7.72
CA ALA A 73 2.58 10.71 9.06
C ALA A 73 3.44 11.98 9.17
N ALA A 74 4.28 12.27 8.18
CA ALA A 74 5.16 13.43 8.12
C ALA A 74 4.45 14.66 7.51
#